data_AF-A0AAV9G3E0-F1
#
_entry.id   AF-A0AAV9G3E0-F1
#
_cell.length_a   1.000
_cell.length_b   1.000
_cell.length_c   1.000
_cell.angle_alpha   90.00
_cell.angle_beta   90.00
_cell.angle_gamma   90.00
#
_symmetry.space_group_name_H-M   'P 1'
#
loop_
_entity.id
_entity.type
_entity.pdbx_description
1 polymer ?
#
loop_
_entity_poly.entity_id
_entity_poly.type
_entity_poly.pdbx_seq_one_letter_code
_entity_poly.pdbx_strand_id
1 'polypeptide(L)'
;DVISLISAIVGIIDGAVKLYNAASDASGAPEAVRNAAARLPLVKQTLVAAIAGLEGDAKESQELYAAMYGCLKSCHNKVEKLDVIFHKVLSPRGASRARRLFGAARASIKEDAVVTLMDGIRDDLQVLAANYGIRLATRAEMKELLRTITVEGPQRSARGPDGGVKATAWNSGTGTQHAHFGVGDLVVGGGGPQVHGVFHQPLYF
;
A
#
# COMPACT_ATOMS: atom_id res chain seq x y z
N ASP A 1 1.58 22.19 4.96
CA ASP A 1 1.10 21.24 3.95
C ASP A 1 2.08 20.06 3.83
N VAL A 2 1.56 18.87 3.55
CA VAL A 2 2.31 17.60 3.44
C VAL A 2 3.26 17.59 2.25
N ILE A 3 2.82 18.07 1.07
CA ILE A 3 3.66 18.08 -0.15
C ILE A 3 4.88 18.98 0.05
N SER A 4 4.65 20.17 0.61
CA SER A 4 5.72 21.11 0.99
C SER A 4 6.72 20.48 1.96
N LEU A 5 6.24 19.75 2.98
CA LEU A 5 7.10 19.11 3.97
C LEU A 5 7.92 17.97 3.36
N ILE A 6 7.33 17.13 2.50
CA ILE A 6 8.08 16.08 1.80
C ILE A 6 9.16 16.71 0.91
N SER A 7 8.82 17.79 0.20
CA SER A 7 9.77 18.50 -0.66
C SER A 7 10.95 19.06 0.13
N ALA A 8 10.71 19.58 1.33
CA ALA A 8 11.77 20.03 2.25
C ALA A 8 12.68 18.87 2.68
N ILE A 9 12.11 17.72 3.07
CA ILE A 9 12.89 16.52 3.43
C ILE A 9 13.78 16.08 2.27
N VAL A 10 13.20 15.99 1.06
CA VAL A 10 13.94 15.61 -0.16
C VAL A 10 15.09 16.57 -0.43
N GLY A 11 14.87 17.89 -0.24
CA GLY A 11 15.92 18.91 -0.40
C GLY A 11 17.10 18.71 0.56
N ILE A 12 16.83 18.40 1.84
CA ILE A 12 17.88 18.13 2.82
C ILE A 12 18.65 16.85 2.43
N ILE A 13 17.94 15.79 2.05
CA ILE A 13 18.55 14.53 1.61
C ILE A 13 19.49 14.77 0.42
N ASP A 14 19.06 15.54 -0.57
CA ASP A 14 19.88 15.87 -1.74
C ASP A 14 21.13 16.67 -1.35
N GLY A 15 21.01 17.60 -0.40
CA GLY A 15 22.13 18.33 0.17
C GLY A 15 23.15 17.41 0.84
N ALA A 16 22.68 16.53 1.73
CA ALA A 16 23.52 15.58 2.45
C ALA A 16 24.26 14.61 1.51
N VAL A 17 23.57 14.07 0.48
CA VAL A 17 24.18 13.19 -0.53
C VAL A 17 25.23 13.93 -1.35
N LYS A 18 24.96 15.16 -1.79
CA LYS A 18 25.94 15.99 -2.50
C LYS A 18 27.17 16.28 -1.64
N LEU A 19 26.97 16.62 -0.37
CA LEU A 19 28.04 16.87 0.58
C LEU A 19 28.93 15.63 0.74
N TYR A 20 28.32 14.46 0.93
CA TYR A 20 29.05 13.19 1.04
C TYR A 20 29.88 12.89 -0.20
N ASN A 21 29.30 13.03 -1.40
CA ASN A 21 30.00 12.80 -2.65
C ASN A 21 31.14 13.80 -2.93
N ALA A 22 31.01 15.04 -2.44
CA ALA A 22 32.02 16.07 -2.62
C ALA A 22 33.21 15.94 -1.64
N ALA A 23 33.01 15.28 -0.49
CA ALA A 23 34.03 15.11 0.53
C ALA A 23 35.23 14.30 0.00
N SER A 24 36.44 14.85 0.14
CA SER A 24 37.69 14.16 -0.29
C SER A 24 38.00 12.92 0.52
N ASP A 25 37.48 12.80 1.74
CA ASP A 25 37.68 11.68 2.65
C ASP A 25 36.41 10.82 2.78
N ALA A 26 35.57 10.72 1.75
CA ALA A 26 34.37 9.88 1.81
C ALA A 26 34.70 8.40 2.17
N SER A 27 35.88 7.90 1.79
CA SER A 27 36.40 6.58 2.21
C SER A 27 36.85 6.53 3.68
N GLY A 28 37.23 7.67 4.27
CA GLY A 28 37.64 7.81 5.67
C GLY A 28 36.50 8.20 6.63
N ALA A 29 35.29 8.42 6.14
CA ALA A 29 34.11 8.64 6.97
C ALA A 29 33.78 7.36 7.77
N PRO A 30 33.22 7.45 8.99
CA PRO A 30 32.80 6.26 9.74
C PRO A 30 31.78 5.44 8.99
N GLU A 31 31.73 4.15 9.30
CA GLU A 31 30.86 3.21 8.64
C GLU A 31 29.40 3.62 8.70
N ALA A 32 28.89 4.04 9.85
CA ALA A 32 27.49 4.49 9.95
C ALA A 32 27.18 5.67 9.03
N VAL A 33 28.11 6.62 8.84
CA VAL A 33 27.91 7.76 7.93
C VAL A 33 27.88 7.30 6.48
N ARG A 34 28.77 6.38 6.09
CA ARG A 34 28.77 5.80 4.74
C ARG A 34 27.48 5.01 4.48
N ASN A 35 27.05 4.20 5.44
CA ASN A 35 25.83 3.42 5.37
C ASN A 35 24.58 4.30 5.29
N ALA A 36 24.53 5.38 6.06
CA ALA A 36 23.46 6.38 5.97
C ALA A 36 23.44 7.02 4.59
N ALA A 37 24.58 7.51 4.10
CA ALA A 37 24.70 8.15 2.79
C ALA A 37 24.25 7.24 1.64
N ALA A 38 24.57 5.94 1.71
CA ALA A 38 24.15 4.95 0.72
C ALA A 38 22.63 4.69 0.70
N ARG A 39 21.95 4.85 1.85
CA ARG A 39 20.51 4.57 2.00
C ARG A 39 19.63 5.79 1.72
N LEU A 40 20.15 6.99 1.95
CA LEU A 40 19.43 8.25 1.75
C LEU A 40 18.77 8.40 0.36
N PRO A 41 19.39 7.99 -0.77
CA PRO A 41 18.72 8.00 -2.07
C PRO A 41 17.43 7.17 -2.12
N LEU A 42 17.40 6.03 -1.43
CA LEU A 42 16.21 5.16 -1.38
C LEU A 42 15.10 5.76 -0.52
N VAL A 43 15.47 6.40 0.60
CA VAL A 43 14.56 7.20 1.44
C VAL A 43 13.89 8.28 0.60
N LYS A 44 14.68 9.03 -0.20
CA LYS A 44 14.16 10.03 -1.13
C LYS A 44 13.17 9.43 -2.13
N GLN A 45 13.52 8.33 -2.79
CA GLN A 45 12.63 7.70 -3.79
C GLN A 45 11.29 7.28 -3.17
N THR A 46 11.32 6.74 -1.95
CA THR A 46 10.11 6.35 -1.21
C THR A 46 9.21 7.56 -0.94
N LEU A 47 9.79 8.68 -0.49
CA LEU A 47 9.08 9.93 -0.24
C LEU A 47 8.48 10.54 -1.51
N VAL A 48 9.20 10.50 -2.64
CA VAL A 48 8.70 10.98 -3.93
C VAL A 48 7.54 10.12 -4.42
N ALA A 49 7.64 8.79 -4.31
CA ALA A 49 6.56 7.88 -4.65
C ALA A 49 5.30 8.12 -3.78
N ALA A 50 5.50 8.47 -2.51
CA ALA A 50 4.40 8.83 -1.61
C ALA A 50 3.66 10.11 -2.05
N ILE A 51 4.36 11.13 -2.58
CA ILE A 51 3.72 12.35 -3.11
C ILE A 51 2.75 11.99 -4.25
N ALA A 52 3.21 11.19 -5.22
CA ALA A 52 2.37 10.78 -6.36
C ALA A 52 1.12 10.01 -5.93
N GLY A 53 1.19 9.30 -4.79
CA GLY A 53 0.07 8.58 -4.21
C GLY A 53 -0.95 9.48 -3.50
N LEU A 54 -0.53 10.65 -2.99
CA LEU A 54 -1.37 11.60 -2.24
C LEU A 54 -2.18 12.53 -3.14
N GLU A 55 -1.67 12.86 -4.32
CA GLU A 55 -2.35 13.72 -5.30
C GLU A 55 -3.66 13.11 -5.84
N GLY A 56 -3.89 11.80 -5.63
CA GLY A 56 -5.11 11.10 -6.04
C GLY A 56 -6.22 10.97 -4.98
N ASP A 57 -5.99 11.40 -3.73
CA ASP A 57 -6.88 11.12 -2.59
C ASP A 57 -7.65 12.37 -2.12
N ALA A 58 -8.80 12.65 -2.74
CA ALA A 58 -9.59 13.85 -2.47
C ALA A 58 -10.39 13.85 -1.15
N LYS A 59 -10.35 12.78 -0.34
CA LYS A 59 -11.09 12.67 0.93
C LYS A 59 -10.36 11.82 1.96
N GLU A 60 -9.28 12.34 2.52
CA GLU A 60 -8.73 11.80 3.77
C GLU A 60 -9.41 12.46 4.98
N SER A 61 -9.58 11.71 6.07
CA SER A 61 -10.05 12.30 7.32
C SER A 61 -9.00 13.26 7.86
N GLN A 62 -9.44 14.34 8.52
CA GLN A 62 -8.55 15.32 9.13
C GLN A 62 -7.56 14.68 10.12
N GLU A 63 -7.99 13.63 10.81
CA GLU A 63 -7.17 12.86 11.76
C GLU A 63 -6.04 12.10 11.07
N LEU A 64 -6.32 11.44 9.93
CA LEU A 64 -5.29 10.74 9.16
C LEU A 64 -4.27 11.73 8.60
N TYR A 65 -4.73 12.86 8.06
CA TYR A 65 -3.85 13.92 7.58
C TYR A 65 -2.94 14.45 8.70
N ALA A 66 -3.49 14.68 9.90
CA ALA A 66 -2.73 15.12 11.06
C ALA A 66 -1.68 14.09 11.51
N ALA A 67 -2.04 12.80 11.53
CA ALA A 67 -1.12 11.71 11.86
C ALA A 67 0.02 11.59 10.84
N MET A 68 -0.30 11.64 9.54
CA MET A 68 0.69 11.64 8.45
C MET A 68 1.63 12.83 8.55
N TYR A 69 1.08 14.02 8.78
CA TYR A 69 1.87 15.23 8.99
C TYR A 69 2.80 15.08 10.21
N GLY A 70 2.32 14.46 11.30
CA GLY A 70 3.12 14.13 12.48
C GLY A 70 4.33 13.24 12.16
N CYS A 71 4.13 12.14 11.44
CA CYS A 71 5.19 11.23 11.00
C CYS A 71 6.19 11.94 10.07
N LEU A 72 5.72 12.74 9.12
CA LEU A 72 6.60 13.50 8.22
C LEU A 72 7.40 14.57 8.95
N LYS A 73 6.81 15.24 9.95
CA LYS A 73 7.52 16.24 10.77
C LYS A 73 8.58 15.57 11.64
N SER A 74 8.27 14.41 12.19
CA SER A 74 9.21 13.53 12.90
C SER A 74 10.40 13.16 12.00
N CYS A 75 10.11 12.70 10.77
CA CYS A 75 11.12 12.34 9.78
C CYS A 75 12.00 13.53 9.39
N HIS A 76 11.39 14.69 9.10
CA HIS A 76 12.10 15.94 8.81
C HIS A 76 13.10 16.30 9.90
N ASN A 77 12.69 16.30 11.15
CA ASN A 77 13.57 16.65 12.27
C ASN A 77 14.75 15.66 12.40
N LYS A 78 14.56 14.38 12.08
CA LYS A 78 15.63 13.38 12.11
C LYS A 78 16.60 13.56 10.94
N VAL A 79 16.08 13.80 9.74
CA VAL A 79 16.90 14.08 8.55
C VAL A 79 17.72 15.37 8.73
N GLU A 80 17.15 16.42 9.30
CA GLU A 80 17.87 17.66 9.62
C GLU A 80 19.01 17.43 10.63
N LYS A 81 18.75 16.65 11.70
CA LYS A 81 19.79 16.27 12.66
C LYS A 81 20.90 15.44 12.00
N LEU A 82 20.54 14.55 11.08
CA LEU A 82 21.49 13.73 10.34
C LEU A 82 22.38 14.59 9.43
N ASP A 83 21.79 15.57 8.73
CA ASP A 83 22.51 16.51 7.88
C ASP A 83 23.52 17.36 8.70
N VAL A 84 23.12 17.82 9.88
CA VAL A 84 24.03 18.50 10.82
C VAL A 84 25.20 17.61 11.24
N ILE A 85 25.00 16.29 11.36
CA ILE A 85 26.11 15.34 11.61
C ILE A 85 27.00 15.24 10.39
N PHE A 86 26.44 15.10 9.19
CA PHE A 86 27.20 15.03 7.93
C PHE A 86 28.10 16.25 7.77
N HIS A 87 27.57 17.46 7.97
CA HIS A 87 28.35 18.70 7.93
C HIS A 87 29.46 18.81 8.98
N LYS A 88 29.31 18.12 10.12
CA LYS A 88 30.32 18.12 11.20
C LYS A 88 31.41 17.07 10.99
N VAL A 89 31.05 15.93 10.39
CA VAL A 89 31.95 14.79 10.18
C VAL A 89 32.72 14.94 8.87
N LEU A 90 32.03 15.36 7.81
CA LEU A 90 32.60 15.47 6.48
C LEU A 90 33.37 16.78 6.36
N SER A 91 34.68 16.67 6.18
CA SER A 91 35.53 17.82 5.91
C SER A 91 35.51 18.17 4.42
N PRO A 92 35.34 19.44 4.04
CA PRO A 92 35.49 19.89 2.66
C PRO A 92 36.90 19.60 2.11
N ARG A 93 37.01 19.51 0.78
CA ARG A 93 38.30 19.40 0.07
C ARG A 93 39.25 20.52 0.50
N GLY A 94 40.47 20.15 0.89
CA GLY A 94 41.50 21.09 1.35
C GLY A 94 41.40 21.53 2.82
N ALA A 95 40.55 20.89 3.64
CA ALA A 95 40.49 21.16 5.07
C ALA A 95 41.85 20.91 5.77
N SER A 96 42.18 21.76 6.75
CA SER A 96 43.40 21.63 7.54
C SER A 96 43.47 20.27 8.26
N ARG A 97 44.69 19.77 8.51
CA ARG A 97 44.90 18.48 9.20
C ARG A 97 44.19 18.44 10.57
N ALA A 98 44.20 19.54 11.30
CA ALA A 98 43.50 19.67 12.58
C ALA A 98 41.98 19.52 12.43
N ARG A 99 41.38 20.13 11.39
CA ARG A 99 39.94 20.02 11.12
C ARG A 99 39.54 18.61 10.70
N ARG A 100 40.39 17.92 9.94
CA ARG A 100 40.20 16.50 9.57
C ARG A 100 40.24 15.59 10.81
N LEU A 101 41.25 15.78 11.68
CA LEU A 101 41.39 14.99 12.91
C LEU A 101 40.23 15.23 13.89
N PHE A 102 39.82 16.50 14.04
CA PHE A 102 38.65 16.86 14.84
C PHE A 102 37.35 16.27 14.27
N GLY A 103 37.21 16.25 12.94
CA GLY A 103 36.12 15.58 12.24
C GLY A 103 36.06 14.10 12.58
N ALA A 104 37.18 13.38 12.45
CA ALA A 104 37.28 11.95 12.76
C ALA A 104 36.91 11.63 14.22
N ALA A 105 37.44 12.38 15.19
CA ALA A 105 37.13 12.20 16.61
C ALA A 105 35.63 12.43 16.91
N ARG A 106 35.02 13.45 16.30
CA ARG A 106 33.57 13.68 16.43
C ARG A 106 32.73 12.62 15.76
N ALA A 107 33.25 12.00 14.71
CA ALA A 107 32.55 11.00 13.94
C ALA A 107 32.35 9.72 14.77
N SER A 108 33.38 9.29 15.50
CA SER A 108 33.31 8.16 16.44
C SER A 108 32.31 8.40 17.59
N ILE A 109 32.20 9.63 18.10
CA ILE A 109 31.22 9.97 19.16
C ILE A 109 29.77 9.92 18.64
N LYS A 110 29.58 10.11 17.33
CA LYS A 110 28.26 10.30 16.72
C LYS A 110 27.76 9.08 15.94
N GLU A 111 28.51 8.00 15.94
CA GLU A 111 28.16 6.79 15.18
C GLU A 111 26.81 6.22 15.60
N ASP A 112 26.61 6.05 16.91
CA ASP A 112 25.32 5.60 17.49
C ASP A 112 24.16 6.56 17.19
N ALA A 113 24.44 7.87 17.21
CA ALA A 113 23.44 8.87 16.84
C ALA A 113 23.04 8.78 15.36
N VAL A 114 23.98 8.48 14.45
CA VAL A 114 23.67 8.29 13.02
C VAL A 114 22.79 7.08 12.82
N VAL A 115 23.11 5.96 13.48
CA VAL A 115 22.30 4.72 13.41
C VAL A 115 20.90 4.98 13.94
N THR A 116 20.78 5.55 15.15
CA THR A 116 19.50 5.88 15.78
C THR A 116 18.65 6.80 14.91
N LEU A 117 19.25 7.82 14.29
CA LEU A 117 18.52 8.72 13.39
C LEU A 117 18.05 8.01 12.13
N MET A 118 18.89 7.16 11.53
CA MET A 118 18.53 6.39 10.34
C MET A 118 17.42 5.38 10.60
N ASP A 119 17.48 4.69 11.74
CA ASP A 119 16.43 3.76 12.16
C ASP A 119 15.12 4.51 12.42
N GLY A 120 15.18 5.64 13.12
CA GLY A 120 14.00 6.47 13.34
C GLY A 120 13.38 7.06 12.07
N ILE A 121 14.20 7.38 11.05
CA ILE A 121 13.70 7.79 9.72
C ILE A 121 12.98 6.62 9.05
N ARG A 122 13.59 5.43 9.10
CA ARG A 122 12.99 4.21 8.55
C ARG A 122 11.67 3.90 9.22
N ASP A 123 11.58 3.99 10.55
CA ASP A 123 10.37 3.71 11.30
C ASP A 123 9.23 4.65 10.90
N ASP A 124 9.50 5.97 10.82
CA ASP A 124 8.51 6.95 10.35
C ASP A 124 8.02 6.60 8.93
N LEU A 125 8.94 6.23 8.02
CA LEU A 125 8.61 5.85 6.65
C LEU A 125 7.85 4.52 6.57
N GLN A 126 8.17 3.54 7.41
CA GLN A 126 7.47 2.27 7.47
C GLN A 126 6.02 2.43 7.93
N VAL A 127 5.78 3.29 8.92
CA VAL A 127 4.41 3.62 9.36
C VAL A 127 3.61 4.23 8.20
N LEU A 128 4.20 5.19 7.48
CA LEU A 128 3.56 5.83 6.33
C LEU A 128 3.31 4.83 5.19
N ALA A 129 4.29 4.00 4.85
CA ALA A 129 4.21 3.02 3.78
C ALA A 129 3.21 1.90 4.09
N ALA A 130 3.17 1.42 5.34
CA ALA A 130 2.20 0.41 5.78
C ALA A 130 0.77 0.97 5.71
N ASN A 131 0.55 2.20 6.18
CA ASN A 131 -0.76 2.84 6.08
C ASN A 131 -1.22 2.98 4.62
N TYR A 132 -0.33 3.45 3.74
CA TYR A 132 -0.64 3.60 2.32
C TYR A 132 -0.89 2.24 1.64
N GLY A 133 -0.04 1.24 1.90
CA GLY A 133 -0.12 -0.10 1.32
C GLY A 133 -1.41 -0.84 1.70
N ILE A 134 -1.79 -0.81 2.99
CA ILE A 134 -3.05 -1.39 3.47
C ILE A 134 -4.23 -0.75 2.73
N ARG A 135 -4.25 0.58 2.61
CA ARG A 135 -5.32 1.31 1.92
C ARG A 135 -5.41 0.99 0.43
N LEU A 136 -4.26 0.85 -0.24
CA LEU A 136 -4.24 0.47 -1.66
C LEU A 136 -4.80 -0.95 -1.86
N ALA A 137 -4.43 -1.90 -1.01
CA ALA A 137 -4.94 -3.26 -1.03
C ALA A 137 -6.46 -3.31 -0.81
N THR A 138 -6.96 -2.64 0.24
CA THR A 138 -8.41 -2.55 0.51
C THR A 138 -9.17 -1.92 -0.65
N ARG A 139 -8.60 -0.92 -1.33
CA ARG A 139 -9.20 -0.32 -2.53
C ARG A 139 -9.24 -1.28 -3.70
N ALA A 140 -8.16 -2.05 -3.92
CA ALA A 140 -8.11 -3.05 -4.97
C ALA A 140 -9.16 -4.14 -4.75
N GLU A 141 -9.29 -4.64 -3.51
CA GLU A 141 -10.33 -5.61 -3.12
C GLU A 141 -11.74 -5.03 -3.31
N MET A 142 -12.01 -3.81 -2.84
CA MET A 142 -13.31 -3.15 -3.04
C MET A 142 -13.64 -2.97 -4.52
N LYS A 143 -12.66 -2.58 -5.34
CA LYS A 143 -12.84 -2.43 -6.79
C LYS A 143 -13.15 -3.76 -7.45
N GLU A 144 -12.52 -4.84 -6.99
CA GLU A 144 -12.80 -6.19 -7.49
C GLU A 144 -14.20 -6.65 -7.09
N LEU A 145 -14.61 -6.46 -5.83
CA LEU A 145 -15.99 -6.72 -5.37
C LEU A 145 -17.02 -5.93 -6.17
N LEU A 146 -16.76 -4.66 -6.47
CA LEU A 146 -17.65 -3.84 -7.30
C LEU A 146 -17.69 -4.34 -8.75
N ARG A 147 -16.57 -4.84 -9.30
CA ARG A 147 -16.57 -5.48 -10.62
C ARG A 147 -17.41 -6.74 -10.62
N THR A 148 -17.30 -7.62 -9.62
CA THR A 148 -18.17 -8.81 -9.51
C THR A 148 -19.64 -8.43 -9.41
N ILE A 149 -20.00 -7.43 -8.60
CA ILE A 149 -21.39 -6.95 -8.50
C ILE A 149 -21.90 -6.35 -9.83
N THR A 150 -21.04 -5.68 -10.59
CA THR A 150 -21.43 -5.03 -11.85
C THR A 150 -21.45 -6.02 -13.03
N VAL A 151 -20.58 -7.03 -13.00
CA VAL A 151 -20.53 -8.13 -13.98
C VAL A 151 -21.64 -9.15 -13.70
N GLU A 152 -22.01 -9.36 -12.44
CA GLU A 152 -23.23 -10.05 -12.00
C GLU A 152 -24.39 -9.05 -11.78
N GLY A 153 -24.55 -8.08 -12.67
CA GLY A 153 -25.81 -7.33 -12.74
C GLY A 153 -26.98 -8.33 -12.77
N PRO A 154 -28.10 -8.05 -12.07
CA PRO A 154 -29.17 -9.02 -11.89
C PRO A 154 -29.52 -9.56 -13.26
N GLN A 155 -29.44 -10.89 -13.41
CA GLN A 155 -29.87 -11.60 -14.60
C GLN A 155 -31.27 -11.07 -14.90
N ARG A 156 -31.35 -10.07 -15.80
CA ARG A 156 -32.58 -9.37 -16.13
C ARG A 156 -33.42 -10.48 -16.71
N SER A 157 -34.39 -10.96 -15.92
CA SER A 157 -35.50 -11.73 -16.42
C SER A 157 -35.99 -10.97 -17.64
N ALA A 158 -35.71 -11.51 -18.82
CA ALA A 158 -36.23 -10.98 -20.06
C ALA A 158 -37.74 -11.21 -20.00
N ARG A 159 -38.43 -10.26 -19.36
CA ARG A 159 -39.88 -10.10 -19.40
C ARG A 159 -40.20 -9.85 -20.86
N GLY A 160 -40.57 -10.92 -21.55
CA GLY A 160 -41.24 -10.82 -22.83
C GLY A 160 -42.60 -10.14 -22.63
N PRO A 161 -43.25 -9.71 -23.72
CA PRO A 161 -44.46 -8.88 -23.65
C PRO A 161 -45.63 -9.52 -22.90
N ASP A 162 -45.59 -10.84 -22.62
CA ASP A 162 -46.78 -11.62 -22.24
C ASP A 162 -46.73 -12.19 -20.81
N GLY A 163 -46.13 -11.48 -19.86
CA GLY A 163 -46.38 -11.68 -18.42
C GLY A 163 -46.02 -13.04 -17.78
N GLY A 164 -45.45 -14.00 -18.51
CA GLY A 164 -45.03 -15.29 -17.97
C GLY A 164 -43.65 -15.23 -17.28
N VAL A 165 -43.55 -15.84 -16.09
CA VAL A 165 -42.27 -16.06 -15.39
C VAL A 165 -41.42 -17.03 -16.22
N LYS A 166 -40.28 -16.57 -16.76
CA LYS A 166 -39.30 -17.46 -17.39
C LYS A 166 -38.47 -18.13 -16.30
N ALA A 167 -38.75 -19.40 -16.03
CA ALA A 167 -37.87 -20.24 -15.22
C ALA A 167 -36.67 -20.69 -16.07
N THR A 168 -35.47 -20.21 -15.75
CA THR A 168 -34.21 -20.77 -16.26
C THR A 168 -33.67 -21.78 -15.27
N ALA A 169 -33.60 -23.06 -15.66
CA ALA A 169 -32.96 -24.13 -14.91
C ALA A 169 -31.60 -24.46 -15.56
N TRP A 170 -30.54 -24.50 -14.76
CA TRP A 170 -29.21 -24.90 -15.18
C TRP A 170 -28.92 -26.30 -14.63
N ASN A 171 -28.69 -27.29 -15.50
CA ASN A 171 -28.18 -28.60 -15.11
C ASN A 171 -26.77 -28.81 -15.67
N SER A 172 -25.90 -29.44 -14.88
CA SER A 172 -24.54 -29.83 -15.31
C SER A 172 -24.38 -31.34 -15.43
N GLY A 173 -25.47 -32.10 -15.27
CA GLY A 173 -25.51 -33.57 -15.35
C GLY A 173 -26.24 -34.06 -16.59
N THR A 174 -25.94 -35.31 -17.00
CA THR A 174 -26.62 -35.98 -18.11
C THR A 174 -27.95 -36.58 -17.64
N GLY A 175 -29.08 -36.07 -18.15
CA GLY A 175 -30.42 -36.59 -17.87
C GLY A 175 -31.52 -35.77 -18.57
N THR A 176 -32.62 -36.43 -18.90
CA THR A 176 -33.79 -35.80 -19.56
C THR A 176 -34.63 -35.07 -18.52
N GLN A 177 -34.99 -33.80 -18.78
CA GLN A 177 -35.88 -33.02 -17.93
C GLN A 177 -37.27 -32.92 -18.56
N HIS A 178 -38.32 -33.13 -17.76
CA HIS A 178 -39.70 -32.92 -18.17
C HIS A 178 -40.27 -31.72 -17.40
N ALA A 179 -40.50 -30.61 -18.10
CA ALA A 179 -41.10 -29.40 -17.51
C ALA A 179 -42.60 -29.37 -17.78
N HIS A 180 -43.42 -29.33 -16.72
CA HIS A 180 -44.87 -29.19 -16.82
C HIS A 180 -45.26 -27.72 -16.67
N PHE A 181 -45.93 -27.14 -17.67
CA PHE A 181 -46.32 -25.72 -17.70
C PHE A 181 -47.72 -25.46 -17.09
N GLY A 182 -48.01 -26.11 -15.95
CA GLY A 182 -49.25 -25.93 -15.18
C GLY A 182 -49.06 -25.03 -13.96
N VAL A 183 -50.14 -24.70 -13.26
CA VAL A 183 -50.10 -23.94 -12.00
C VAL A 183 -49.76 -24.88 -10.83
N GLY A 184 -48.64 -24.66 -10.15
CA GLY A 184 -48.18 -25.42 -8.98
C GLY A 184 -46.70 -25.17 -8.65
N ASP A 185 -46.28 -25.49 -7.42
CA ASP A 185 -44.89 -25.32 -6.98
C ASP A 185 -43.97 -26.39 -7.60
N LEU A 186 -42.79 -25.99 -8.07
CA LEU A 186 -41.76 -26.89 -8.58
C LEU A 186 -40.79 -27.26 -7.45
N VAL A 187 -40.71 -28.54 -7.09
CA VAL A 187 -39.78 -29.04 -6.08
C VAL A 187 -38.54 -29.64 -6.76
N VAL A 188 -37.40 -28.94 -6.66
CA VAL A 188 -36.11 -29.40 -7.18
C VAL A 188 -35.46 -30.35 -6.17
N GLY A 189 -35.42 -31.64 -6.48
CA GLY A 189 -34.77 -32.66 -5.66
C GLY A 189 -33.48 -33.18 -6.32
N GLY A 190 -32.37 -33.17 -5.57
CA GLY A 190 -31.08 -33.66 -6.05
C GLY A 190 -31.01 -35.19 -6.08
N GLY A 191 -31.37 -35.80 -7.21
CA GLY A 191 -31.02 -37.18 -7.54
C GLY A 191 -32.15 -38.21 -7.39
N GLY A 192 -33.01 -38.31 -8.40
CA GLY A 192 -33.98 -39.39 -8.59
C GLY A 192 -35.05 -39.03 -9.64
N PRO A 193 -35.66 -39.99 -10.36
CA PRO A 193 -36.78 -39.71 -11.25
C PRO A 193 -37.98 -39.24 -10.43
N GLN A 194 -38.49 -38.04 -10.73
CA GLN A 194 -39.66 -37.48 -10.09
C GLN A 194 -40.90 -37.83 -10.94
N VAL A 195 -41.88 -38.50 -10.34
CA VAL A 195 -43.20 -38.76 -10.94
C VAL A 195 -44.19 -37.82 -10.28
N HIS A 196 -44.78 -36.91 -11.05
CA HIS A 196 -45.76 -35.94 -10.54
C HIS A 196 -47.17 -36.38 -10.99
N GLY A 197 -48.01 -36.79 -10.04
CA GLY A 197 -49.41 -37.16 -10.25
C GLY A 197 -50.05 -37.72 -8.99
N VAL A 198 -51.38 -37.59 -8.85
CA VAL A 198 -52.14 -38.28 -7.78
C VAL A 198 -52.16 -39.77 -8.10
N PHE A 199 -51.55 -40.57 -7.23
CA PHE A 199 -51.47 -42.02 -7.39
C PHE A 199 -52.84 -42.65 -7.12
N HIS A 200 -53.45 -43.26 -8.15
CA HIS A 200 -54.81 -43.80 -8.10
C HIS A 200 -54.89 -45.33 -8.26
N GLN A 201 -53.87 -46.09 -7.86
CA GLN A 201 -53.98 -47.56 -7.80
C GLN A 201 -53.42 -48.14 -6.49
N PRO A 202 -53.99 -49.24 -5.96
CA PRO A 202 -53.48 -49.87 -4.76
C PRO A 202 -52.21 -50.68 -5.08
N LEU A 203 -51.18 -50.51 -4.25
CA LEU A 203 -49.98 -51.32 -4.27
C LEU A 203 -50.28 -52.68 -3.62
N TYR A 204 -50.16 -53.76 -4.39
CA TYR A 204 -50.02 -55.10 -3.83
C TYR A 204 -48.51 -55.39 -3.71
N PHE A 205 -48.10 -55.80 -2.51
CA PHE A 205 -46.74 -56.27 -2.21
C PHE A 205 -46.57 -57.73 -2.61
#